data_AF-A0A7G4RK48-F1
#
_entry.id   AF-A0A7G4RK48-F1
#
_cell.length_a   1.000
_cell.length_b   1.000
_cell.length_c   1.000
_cell.angle_alpha   90.00
_cell.angle_beta   90.00
_cell.angle_gamma   90.00
#
_symmetry.space_group_name_H-M   'P 1'
#
loop_
_entity.id
_entity.type
_entity.pdbx_description
1 polymer ?
#
loop_
_entity_poly.entity_id
_entity_poly.type
_entity_poly.pdbx_seq_one_letter_code
_entity_poly.pdbx_strand_id
1 'polypeptide(L)'
;MKSKMSVAKGDSVQKRSKLEPPYDAGDCGYYALCVGLLHLGMQAKSNGVLAAEINKSKILTTIFTNMPQVNRILGSNNVQTLEHVLEALSAPGWDSLSLRELLSEFSNGIRRSMVESDWGTDFFKAMLKEGAWVIDNQKWMDLPPFKRLNGKILDRMEELANGKKVDAEQAGELRFQATLEIFKNLNESVLEDMAKAVIRKYYGPGSEKAWLDADFLKYCSKQMFPDADNLFFDPRKIEITSIGPSSTHWYIDVPKDQITDSLLTSVNSGSSKWLKEIEVYRVKEKVEQDISSLIREHHELLKAQKKAISEFKVTASGLYAKHLDSSFSEDLKFDLSVLSCFDKDPPDQETIDKVLLIIISHDDTSFPAYTELSMARKSIVELNQKISKVEKELELKKDKTSATSLISAGMSFRGHRKTSTHDTSEELEGREKRPNNKGLPP
;
A
#
# COMPACT_ATOMS: atom_id res chain seq x y z
N MET A 1 -27.64 -54.48 -2.57
CA MET A 1 -26.41 -53.79 -2.12
C MET A 1 -26.11 -52.66 -3.09
N LYS A 2 -26.29 -51.40 -2.68
CA LYS A 2 -25.93 -50.22 -3.48
C LYS A 2 -24.84 -49.46 -2.72
N SER A 3 -23.65 -49.44 -3.30
CA SER A 3 -22.50 -48.66 -2.86
C SER A 3 -22.87 -47.17 -2.90
N LYS A 4 -22.85 -46.50 -1.75
CA LYS A 4 -22.81 -45.04 -1.69
C LYS A 4 -21.35 -44.63 -1.85
N MET A 5 -20.98 -44.26 -3.07
CA MET A 5 -19.77 -43.45 -3.29
C MET A 5 -19.97 -42.11 -2.59
N SER A 6 -19.26 -41.90 -1.50
CA SER A 6 -19.07 -40.58 -0.91
C SER A 6 -18.19 -39.76 -1.86
N VAL A 7 -18.82 -38.89 -2.64
CA VAL A 7 -18.10 -37.84 -3.38
C VAL A 7 -17.59 -36.84 -2.34
N ALA A 8 -16.31 -36.94 -1.98
CA ALA A 8 -15.62 -35.91 -1.23
C ALA A 8 -15.42 -34.68 -2.13
N LYS A 9 -16.40 -33.76 -2.13
CA LYS A 9 -16.15 -32.35 -2.44
C LYS A 9 -15.68 -31.68 -1.15
N GLY A 10 -14.40 -31.82 -0.86
CA GLY A 10 -13.78 -31.03 0.19
C GLY A 10 -13.50 -29.64 -0.36
N ASP A 11 -14.35 -28.66 -0.04
CA ASP A 11 -13.92 -27.27 -0.02
C ASP A 11 -12.68 -27.23 0.89
N SER A 12 -11.53 -26.85 0.33
CA SER A 12 -10.28 -26.75 1.07
C SER A 12 -10.41 -25.58 2.05
N VAL A 13 -10.82 -25.88 3.29
CA VAL A 13 -10.97 -24.90 4.35
C VAL A 13 -9.66 -24.82 5.12
N GLN A 14 -8.91 -23.73 4.94
CA GLN A 14 -7.67 -23.51 5.65
C GLN A 14 -7.98 -22.96 7.05
N LYS A 15 -7.52 -23.68 8.08
CA LYS A 15 -7.56 -23.19 9.46
C LYS A 15 -6.45 -22.17 9.68
N ARG A 16 -6.76 -21.13 10.43
CA ARG A 16 -5.82 -20.06 10.81
C ARG A 16 -5.86 -19.83 12.32
N SER A 17 -4.73 -19.40 12.84
CA SER A 17 -4.54 -18.98 14.22
C SER A 17 -4.31 -17.48 14.24
N LYS A 18 -5.09 -16.78 15.07
CA LYS A 18 -4.83 -15.40 15.43
C LYS A 18 -3.96 -15.38 16.67
N LEU A 19 -2.74 -14.86 16.53
CA LEU A 19 -1.79 -14.75 17.61
C LEU A 19 -1.72 -13.30 18.11
N GLU A 20 -1.73 -13.16 19.43
CA GLU A 20 -1.64 -11.89 20.14
C GLU A 20 -0.27 -11.82 20.82
N PRO A 21 0.67 -10.99 20.32
CA PRO A 21 1.89 -10.66 21.04
C PRO A 21 1.55 -9.82 22.30
N PRO A 22 2.45 -9.71 23.28
CA PRO A 22 2.26 -8.85 24.44
C PRO A 22 1.85 -7.43 24.05
N TYR A 23 0.81 -6.89 24.71
CA TYR A 23 0.45 -5.50 24.52
C TYR A 23 1.49 -4.60 25.19
N ASP A 24 2.12 -3.76 24.37
CA ASP A 24 3.00 -2.69 24.82
C ASP A 24 2.68 -1.44 24.00
N ALA A 25 2.32 -0.37 24.70
CA ALA A 25 1.75 0.83 24.14
C ALA A 25 2.80 1.57 23.29
N GLY A 26 2.81 1.29 21.99
CA GLY A 26 3.74 1.89 21.02
C GLY A 26 4.65 0.90 20.31
N ASP A 27 4.76 -0.34 20.78
CA ASP A 27 5.68 -1.35 20.20
C ASP A 27 4.99 -2.61 19.66
N CYS A 28 3.72 -2.84 19.99
CA CYS A 28 3.06 -4.11 19.62
C CYS A 28 2.99 -4.37 18.10
N GLY A 29 3.07 -3.34 17.25
CA GLY A 29 3.23 -3.50 15.80
C GLY A 29 4.59 -4.10 15.41
N TYR A 30 5.68 -3.65 16.04
CA TYR A 30 7.00 -4.28 15.90
C TYR A 30 7.00 -5.69 16.46
N TYR A 31 6.24 -5.94 17.53
CA TYR A 31 6.14 -7.28 18.10
C TYR A 31 5.42 -8.24 17.15
N ALA A 32 4.35 -7.80 16.48
CA ALA A 32 3.70 -8.59 15.43
C ALA A 32 4.67 -8.92 14.28
N LEU A 33 5.47 -7.94 13.83
CA LEU A 33 6.53 -8.18 12.84
C LEU A 33 7.56 -9.21 13.33
N CYS A 34 8.02 -9.10 14.59
CA CYS A 34 8.97 -10.04 15.18
C CYS A 34 8.41 -11.47 15.21
N VAL A 35 7.16 -11.65 15.67
CA VAL A 35 6.51 -12.96 15.72
C VAL A 35 6.34 -13.53 14.32
N GLY A 36 5.97 -12.72 13.34
CA GLY A 36 5.91 -13.14 11.95
C GLY A 36 7.25 -13.58 11.40
N LEU A 37 8.31 -12.84 11.74
CA LEU A 37 9.67 -13.18 11.32
C LEU A 37 10.15 -14.51 11.93
N LEU A 38 9.83 -14.77 13.20
CA LEU A 38 10.10 -16.08 13.83
C LEU A 38 9.36 -17.21 13.13
N HIS A 39 8.08 -16.99 12.79
CA HIS A 39 7.27 -17.95 12.03
C HIS A 39 7.88 -18.27 10.67
N LEU A 40 8.28 -17.23 9.91
CA LEU A 40 8.98 -17.38 8.63
C LEU A 40 10.32 -18.09 8.78
N GLY A 41 11.07 -17.81 9.85
CA GLY A 41 12.32 -18.50 10.16
C GLY A 41 12.13 -20.00 10.34
N MET A 42 11.05 -20.41 11.02
CA MET A 42 10.69 -21.83 11.13
C MET A 42 10.26 -22.44 9.79
N GLN A 43 9.53 -21.69 8.95
CA GLN A 43 9.16 -22.12 7.60
C GLN A 43 10.36 -22.26 6.66
N ALA A 44 11.39 -21.42 6.82
CA ALA A 44 12.57 -21.42 5.96
C ALA A 44 13.34 -22.74 6.00
N LYS A 45 13.25 -23.50 7.11
CA LYS A 45 13.89 -24.83 7.26
C LYS A 45 13.46 -25.83 6.19
N SER A 46 12.24 -25.72 5.68
CA SER A 46 11.68 -26.59 4.65
C SER A 46 11.39 -25.87 3.32
N ASN A 47 11.68 -24.57 3.23
CA ASN A 47 11.42 -23.75 2.05
C ASN A 47 12.66 -22.95 1.63
N GLY A 48 13.42 -23.50 0.68
CA GLY A 48 14.66 -22.89 0.18
C GLY A 48 14.47 -21.54 -0.50
N VAL A 49 13.31 -21.28 -1.13
CA VAL A 49 13.00 -19.98 -1.75
C VAL A 49 12.81 -18.91 -0.68
N LEU A 50 12.05 -19.23 0.37
CA LEU A 50 11.87 -18.33 1.51
C LEU A 50 13.19 -18.09 2.25
N ALA A 51 14.01 -19.13 2.44
CA ALA A 51 15.32 -19.01 3.06
C ALA A 51 16.23 -18.05 2.28
N ALA A 52 16.24 -18.15 0.94
CA ALA A 52 17.00 -17.24 0.09
C ALA A 52 16.49 -15.79 0.21
N GLU A 53 15.17 -15.58 0.26
CA GLU A 53 14.57 -14.26 0.43
C GLU A 53 14.95 -13.62 1.78
N ILE A 54 14.84 -14.36 2.87
CA ILE A 54 15.26 -13.90 4.21
C ILE A 54 16.74 -13.54 4.22
N ASN A 55 17.59 -14.36 3.60
CA ASN A 55 19.04 -14.14 3.59
C ASN A 55 19.51 -12.99 2.70
N LYS A 56 18.72 -12.55 1.72
CA LYS A 56 19.02 -11.36 0.91
C LYS A 56 18.82 -10.05 1.66
N SER A 57 18.03 -10.06 2.74
CA SER A 57 17.62 -8.84 3.43
C SER A 57 18.76 -8.18 4.21
N LYS A 58 19.30 -7.09 3.67
CA LYS A 58 20.30 -6.26 4.37
C LYS A 58 19.69 -5.57 5.60
N ILE A 59 18.42 -5.18 5.51
CA ILE A 59 17.71 -4.51 6.61
C ILE A 59 17.59 -5.44 7.82
N LEU A 60 17.24 -6.72 7.60
CA LEU A 60 17.22 -7.70 8.69
C LEU A 60 18.60 -7.90 9.32
N THR A 61 19.66 -7.96 8.51
CA THR A 61 21.04 -8.06 9.03
C THR A 61 21.39 -6.87 9.92
N THR A 62 21.04 -5.64 9.50
CA THR A 62 21.25 -4.43 10.31
C THR A 62 20.43 -4.48 11.60
N ILE A 63 19.15 -4.87 11.53
CA ILE A 63 18.28 -4.98 12.72
C ILE A 63 18.87 -5.97 13.72
N PHE A 64 19.26 -7.16 13.28
CA PHE A 64 19.85 -8.17 14.17
C PHE A 64 21.17 -7.70 14.79
N THR A 65 22.01 -7.00 14.04
CA THR A 65 23.26 -6.41 14.56
C THR A 65 23.01 -5.32 15.62
N ASN A 66 21.85 -4.65 15.51
CA ASN A 66 21.41 -3.62 16.44
C ASN A 66 20.65 -4.16 17.66
N MET A 67 20.60 -5.48 17.85
CA MET A 67 20.01 -6.18 19.00
C MET A 67 21.12 -6.71 19.93
N PRO A 68 21.59 -5.93 20.93
CA PRO A 68 22.67 -6.32 21.83
C PRO A 68 22.59 -7.74 22.41
N GLN A 69 21.39 -8.21 22.80
CA GLN A 69 21.22 -9.54 23.40
C GLN A 69 21.18 -10.68 22.37
N VAL A 70 20.90 -10.35 21.11
CA VAL A 70 20.92 -11.28 19.98
C VAL A 70 22.29 -11.28 19.28
N ASN A 71 23.10 -10.24 19.46
CA ASN A 71 24.47 -10.18 18.92
C ASN A 71 25.34 -11.38 19.32
N ARG A 72 25.11 -11.94 20.51
CA ARG A 72 25.82 -13.13 21.01
C ARG A 72 25.43 -14.44 20.30
N ILE A 73 24.30 -14.46 19.58
CA ILE A 73 23.75 -15.62 18.89
C ILE A 73 23.56 -15.38 17.38
N LEU A 74 24.20 -14.35 16.81
CA LEU A 74 24.17 -14.13 15.37
C LEU A 74 24.71 -15.35 14.62
N GLY A 75 24.00 -15.72 13.56
CA GLY A 75 24.45 -16.71 12.59
C GLY A 75 25.29 -16.09 11.47
N SER A 76 25.78 -16.94 10.57
CA SER A 76 26.45 -16.50 9.34
C SER A 76 25.53 -15.80 8.35
N ASN A 77 24.21 -15.96 8.52
CA ASN A 77 23.16 -15.34 7.72
C ASN A 77 21.88 -15.13 8.55
N ASN A 78 20.87 -14.48 7.96
CA ASN A 78 19.63 -14.13 8.65
C ASN A 78 18.80 -15.35 9.07
N VAL A 79 18.74 -16.40 8.24
CA VAL A 79 18.04 -17.65 8.59
C VAL A 79 18.70 -18.32 9.79
N GLN A 80 20.02 -18.48 9.77
CA GLN A 80 20.76 -19.07 10.89
C GLN A 80 20.63 -18.24 12.17
N THR A 81 20.59 -16.91 12.05
CA THR A 81 20.33 -16.02 13.19
C THR A 81 18.94 -16.29 13.79
N LEU A 82 17.90 -16.42 12.95
CA LEU A 82 16.56 -16.76 13.41
C LEU A 82 16.49 -18.15 14.06
N GLU A 83 17.22 -19.13 13.52
CA GLU A 83 17.33 -20.45 14.10
C GLU A 83 17.96 -20.41 15.50
N HIS A 84 19.09 -19.73 15.65
CA HIS A 84 19.74 -19.57 16.96
C HIS A 84 18.85 -18.82 17.96
N VAL A 85 18.08 -17.81 17.51
CA VAL A 85 17.09 -17.12 18.35
C VAL A 85 16.01 -18.09 18.83
N LEU A 86 15.44 -18.90 17.93
CA LEU A 86 14.42 -19.90 18.29
C LEU A 86 14.96 -20.97 19.26
N GLU A 87 16.22 -21.38 19.07
CA GLU A 87 16.92 -22.28 20.00
C GLU A 87 17.11 -21.62 21.37
N ALA A 88 17.53 -20.36 21.42
CA ALA A 88 17.71 -19.61 22.66
C ALA A 88 16.39 -19.37 23.42
N LEU A 89 15.27 -19.20 22.70
CA LEU A 89 13.92 -19.08 23.29
C LEU A 89 13.41 -20.41 23.87
N SER A 90 13.86 -21.54 23.33
CA SER A 90 13.44 -22.88 23.76
C SER A 90 14.41 -23.55 24.75
N ALA A 91 15.57 -22.92 25.00
CA ALA A 91 16.57 -23.42 25.90
C ALA A 91 16.06 -23.46 27.36
N PRO A 92 16.27 -24.57 28.09
CA PRO A 92 15.95 -24.63 29.51
C PRO A 92 17.02 -23.91 30.34
N GLY A 93 16.60 -23.11 31.33
CA GLY A 93 17.49 -22.53 32.33
C GLY A 93 17.41 -21.00 32.46
N TRP A 94 18.21 -20.47 33.38
CA TRP A 94 18.24 -19.04 33.73
C TRP A 94 18.88 -18.16 32.65
N ASP A 95 19.70 -18.73 31.77
CA ASP A 95 20.33 -18.03 30.64
C ASP A 95 19.45 -17.95 29.38
N SER A 96 18.22 -18.50 29.44
CA SER A 96 17.27 -18.49 28.32
C SER A 96 16.88 -17.06 27.93
N LEU A 97 16.77 -16.82 26.63
CA LEU A 97 16.23 -15.55 26.13
C LEU A 97 14.72 -15.58 26.30
N SER A 98 14.13 -14.64 27.02
CA SER A 98 12.67 -14.57 27.11
C SER A 98 12.08 -13.93 25.86
N LEU A 99 10.84 -14.31 25.50
CA LEU A 99 10.13 -13.68 24.38
C LEU A 99 10.04 -12.15 24.57
N ARG A 100 9.78 -11.67 25.78
CA ARG A 100 9.65 -10.23 26.06
C ARG A 100 10.96 -9.48 25.80
N GLU A 101 12.09 -10.04 26.21
CA GLU A 101 13.41 -9.47 25.92
C GLU A 101 13.66 -9.43 24.42
N LEU A 102 13.40 -10.52 23.71
CA LEU A 102 13.55 -10.57 22.26
C LEU A 102 12.69 -9.51 21.55
N LEU A 103 11.43 -9.38 21.94
CA LEU A 103 10.50 -8.42 21.36
C LEU A 103 10.97 -6.98 21.60
N SER A 104 11.40 -6.66 22.82
CA SER A 104 11.94 -5.34 23.16
C SER A 104 13.25 -5.04 22.40
N GLU A 105 14.16 -6.01 22.31
CA GLU A 105 15.39 -5.92 21.54
C GLU A 105 15.09 -5.71 20.06
N PHE A 106 14.14 -6.45 19.49
CA PHE A 106 13.77 -6.33 18.08
C PHE A 106 13.17 -4.96 17.77
N SER A 107 12.26 -4.48 18.62
CA SER A 107 11.74 -3.11 18.51
C SER A 107 12.88 -2.10 18.54
N ASN A 108 13.78 -2.18 19.54
CA ASN A 108 14.95 -1.32 19.63
C ASN A 108 15.88 -1.43 18.41
N GLY A 109 16.07 -2.63 17.86
CA GLY A 109 16.85 -2.90 16.66
C GLY A 109 16.26 -2.19 15.44
N ILE A 110 14.95 -2.25 15.24
CA ILE A 110 14.26 -1.48 14.20
C ILE A 110 14.43 0.02 14.44
N ARG A 111 14.17 0.49 15.66
CA ARG A 111 14.25 1.91 16.03
C ARG A 111 15.64 2.50 15.80
N ARG A 112 16.71 1.78 16.17
CA ARG A 112 18.10 2.16 15.87
C ARG A 112 18.37 2.17 14.38
N SER A 113 17.98 1.10 13.69
CA SER A 113 18.16 0.98 12.25
C SER A 113 17.49 2.13 11.49
N MET A 114 16.28 2.56 11.89
CA MET A 114 15.61 3.71 11.29
C MET A 114 16.35 5.05 11.51
N VAL A 115 17.01 5.22 12.64
CA VAL A 115 17.80 6.44 12.92
C VAL A 115 19.10 6.45 12.11
N GLU A 116 19.67 5.27 11.87
CA GLU A 116 20.98 5.08 11.23
C GLU A 116 20.93 4.94 9.71
N SER A 117 19.73 4.93 9.10
CA SER A 117 19.58 4.64 7.67
C SER A 117 18.53 5.49 6.98
N ASP A 118 18.61 5.49 5.65
CA ASP A 118 17.79 6.37 4.81
C ASP A 118 16.35 5.86 4.62
N TRP A 119 16.09 4.55 4.76
CA TRP A 119 14.75 4.00 4.53
C TRP A 119 13.72 4.56 5.52
N GLY A 120 14.06 4.69 6.80
CA GLY A 120 13.17 5.37 7.75
C GLY A 120 12.89 6.81 7.33
N THR A 121 13.92 7.52 6.91
CA THR A 121 13.85 8.92 6.45
C THR A 121 12.94 9.06 5.23
N ASP A 122 13.03 8.17 4.24
CA ASP A 122 12.22 8.23 3.03
C ASP A 122 10.72 8.07 3.29
N PHE A 123 10.32 7.18 4.20
CA PHE A 123 8.92 7.05 4.62
C PHE A 123 8.39 8.35 5.21
N PHE A 124 9.10 8.92 6.18
CA PHE A 124 8.65 10.14 6.83
C PHE A 124 8.70 11.35 5.90
N LYS A 125 9.64 11.44 4.95
CA LYS A 125 9.60 12.48 3.91
C LYS A 125 8.33 12.39 3.07
N ALA A 126 7.95 11.20 2.62
CA ALA A 126 6.73 10.99 1.85
C ALA A 126 5.48 11.35 2.66
N MET A 127 5.41 10.90 3.92
CA MET A 127 4.33 11.25 4.84
C MET A 127 4.26 12.76 5.08
N LEU A 128 5.40 13.43 5.28
CA LEU A 128 5.44 14.88 5.50
C LEU A 128 4.91 15.66 4.31
N LYS A 129 5.24 15.25 3.07
CA LYS A 129 4.70 15.85 1.83
C LYS A 129 3.20 15.62 1.65
N GLU A 130 2.66 14.51 2.15
CA GLU A 130 1.22 14.23 2.10
C GLU A 130 0.41 15.19 2.97
N GLY A 131 0.99 15.70 4.06
CA GLY A 131 0.38 16.70 4.95
C GLY A 131 -0.79 16.21 5.82
N ALA A 132 -1.40 15.06 5.52
CA ALA A 132 -2.47 14.46 6.31
C ALA A 132 -2.06 14.15 7.77
N TRP A 133 -0.76 13.92 8.01
CA TRP A 133 -0.20 13.70 9.35
C TRP A 133 -0.51 14.83 10.33
N VAL A 134 -0.82 16.05 9.88
CA VAL A 134 -1.18 17.19 10.75
C VAL A 134 -2.41 16.87 11.60
N ILE A 135 -3.32 16.02 11.13
CA ILE A 135 -4.52 15.64 11.87
C ILE A 135 -4.16 14.67 13.01
N ASP A 136 -3.41 13.61 12.68
CA ASP A 136 -3.13 12.50 13.60
C ASP A 136 -1.90 12.71 14.49
N ASN A 137 -1.00 13.61 14.07
CA ASN A 137 0.33 13.81 14.64
C ASN A 137 0.63 15.29 14.94
N GLN A 138 -0.35 16.08 15.39
CA GLN A 138 -0.20 17.50 15.74
C GLN A 138 1.02 17.79 16.63
N LYS A 139 1.40 16.86 17.52
CA LYS A 139 2.57 17.00 18.40
C LYS A 139 3.89 17.19 17.64
N TRP A 140 3.99 16.77 16.38
CA TRP A 140 5.20 16.98 15.57
C TRP A 140 5.45 18.47 15.33
N MET A 141 4.41 19.31 15.36
CA MET A 141 4.55 20.77 15.30
C MET A 141 5.34 21.35 16.48
N ASP A 142 5.51 20.59 17.57
CA ASP A 142 6.34 21.01 18.70
C ASP A 142 7.84 20.88 18.44
N LEU A 143 8.22 20.12 17.41
CA LEU A 143 9.63 19.90 17.05
C LEU A 143 10.25 21.17 16.47
N PRO A 144 11.53 21.48 16.78
CA PRO A 144 12.17 22.71 16.31
C PRO A 144 12.12 22.95 14.79
N PRO A 145 12.35 21.94 13.92
CA PRO A 145 12.23 22.13 12.47
C PRO A 145 10.82 22.55 12.02
N PHE A 146 9.78 22.02 12.67
CA PHE A 146 8.38 22.31 12.34
C PHE A 146 7.96 23.68 12.87
N LYS A 147 8.38 24.05 14.09
CA LYS A 147 8.16 25.39 14.65
C LYS A 147 8.67 26.50 13.75
N ARG A 148 9.81 26.29 13.09
CA ARG A 148 10.39 27.26 12.14
C ARG A 148 9.51 27.49 10.91
N LEU A 149 8.69 26.51 10.52
CA LEU A 149 7.77 26.65 9.41
C LEU A 149 6.42 27.25 9.80
N ASN A 150 6.07 27.26 11.09
CA ASN A 150 4.77 27.73 11.54
C ASN A 150 4.52 29.21 11.15
N GLY A 151 5.55 30.06 11.14
CA GLY A 151 5.42 31.43 10.63
C GLY A 151 4.99 31.45 9.16
N LYS A 152 5.69 30.70 8.29
CA LYS A 152 5.35 30.60 6.86
C LYS A 152 3.96 30.01 6.62
N ILE A 153 3.52 29.08 7.47
CA ILE A 153 2.17 28.51 7.39
C ILE A 153 1.13 29.57 7.75
N LEU A 154 1.38 30.39 8.77
CA LEU A 154 0.48 31.48 9.16
C LEU A 154 0.44 32.57 8.08
N ASP A 155 1.59 32.98 7.55
CA ASP A 155 1.66 33.95 6.45
C ASP A 155 0.85 33.45 5.24
N ARG A 156 1.03 32.17 4.86
CA ARG A 156 0.28 31.57 3.76
C ARG A 156 -1.22 31.44 4.07
N MET A 157 -1.58 31.14 5.31
CA MET A 157 -2.98 31.11 5.74
C MET A 157 -3.63 32.49 5.64
N GLU A 158 -2.92 33.56 6.01
CA GLU A 158 -3.41 34.93 5.86
C GLU A 158 -3.57 35.33 4.39
N GLU A 159 -2.63 34.93 3.53
CA GLU A 159 -2.75 35.10 2.07
C GLU A 159 -3.98 34.38 1.52
N LEU A 160 -4.20 33.12 1.91
CA LEU A 160 -5.37 32.34 1.48
C LEU A 160 -6.68 32.93 2.02
N ALA A 161 -6.68 33.54 3.21
CA ALA A 161 -7.85 34.22 3.76
C ALA A 161 -8.19 35.53 3.02
N ASN A 162 -7.23 36.11 2.28
CA ASN A 162 -7.40 37.31 1.45
C ASN A 162 -8.12 38.48 2.18
N GLY A 163 -7.75 38.71 3.44
CA GLY A 163 -8.32 39.78 4.28
C GLY A 163 -9.77 39.57 4.74
N LYS A 164 -10.37 38.39 4.49
CA LYS A 164 -11.72 38.05 4.96
C LYS A 164 -11.69 37.63 6.43
N LYS A 165 -12.76 37.96 7.16
CA LYS A 165 -13.01 37.35 8.47
C LYS A 165 -13.48 35.92 8.25
N VAL A 166 -12.74 34.97 8.79
CA VAL A 166 -13.01 33.53 8.71
C VAL A 166 -13.48 33.01 10.07
N ASP A 167 -14.42 32.08 10.05
CA ASP A 167 -14.82 31.37 11.27
C ASP A 167 -13.79 30.30 11.65
N ALA A 168 -14.01 29.62 12.79
CA ALA A 168 -13.05 28.66 13.32
C ALA A 168 -12.86 27.41 12.43
N GLU A 169 -13.91 26.97 11.74
CA GLU A 169 -13.87 25.80 10.86
C GLU A 169 -13.10 26.14 9.58
N GLN A 170 -13.42 27.29 8.98
CA GLN A 170 -12.70 27.85 7.82
C GLN A 170 -11.24 28.15 8.16
N ALA A 171 -10.95 28.67 9.34
CA ALA A 171 -9.57 28.90 9.79
C ALA A 171 -8.78 27.59 9.93
N GLY A 172 -9.43 26.52 10.39
CA GLY A 172 -8.84 25.18 10.43
C GLY A 172 -8.49 24.65 9.03
N GLU A 173 -9.42 24.81 8.08
CA GLU A 173 -9.24 24.38 6.68
C GLU A 173 -8.13 25.16 5.98
N LEU A 174 -8.13 26.49 6.09
CA LEU A 174 -7.09 27.35 5.51
C LEU A 174 -5.71 27.02 6.09
N ARG A 175 -5.63 26.71 7.38
CA ARG A 175 -4.38 26.28 8.00
C ARG A 175 -3.92 24.92 7.46
N PHE A 176 -4.83 23.98 7.25
CA PHE A 176 -4.52 22.68 6.66
C PHE A 176 -4.01 22.84 5.22
N GLN A 177 -4.70 23.64 4.40
CA GLN A 177 -4.29 23.96 3.04
C GLN A 177 -2.92 24.65 2.99
N ALA A 178 -2.71 25.69 3.81
CA ALA A 178 -1.42 26.37 3.92
C ALA A 178 -0.30 25.39 4.31
N THR A 179 -0.58 24.47 5.24
CA THR A 179 0.39 23.45 5.63
C THR A 179 0.70 22.51 4.48
N LEU A 180 -0.31 22.02 3.75
CA LEU A 180 -0.11 21.17 2.56
C LEU A 180 0.75 21.86 1.51
N GLU A 181 0.44 23.11 1.15
CA GLU A 181 1.16 23.88 0.14
C GLU A 181 2.62 24.12 0.53
N ILE A 182 2.87 24.46 1.79
CA ILE A 182 4.24 24.65 2.29
C ILE A 182 5.02 23.34 2.22
N PHE A 183 4.46 22.24 2.75
CA PHE A 183 5.16 20.96 2.84
C PHE A 183 5.42 20.29 1.49
N LYS A 184 4.50 20.42 0.52
CA LYS A 184 4.70 19.95 -0.86
C LYS A 184 5.90 20.62 -1.55
N ASN A 185 6.16 21.88 -1.22
CA ASN A 185 7.19 22.71 -1.84
C ASN A 185 8.50 22.79 -1.03
N LEU A 186 8.63 22.05 0.07
CA LEU A 186 9.88 22.00 0.84
C LEU A 186 10.97 21.32 0.02
N ASN A 187 12.19 21.84 0.15
CA ASN A 187 13.37 21.19 -0.43
C ASN A 187 13.68 19.86 0.30
N GLU A 188 14.35 18.94 -0.40
CA GLU A 188 14.66 17.60 0.15
C GLU A 188 15.49 17.67 1.44
N SER A 189 16.44 18.60 1.54
CA SER A 189 17.26 18.75 2.76
C SER A 189 16.46 19.13 4.00
N VAL A 190 15.47 20.02 3.86
CA VAL A 190 14.61 20.42 4.98
C VAL A 190 13.68 19.28 5.34
N LEU A 191 13.12 18.57 4.36
CA LEU A 191 12.30 17.39 4.59
C LEU A 191 13.06 16.28 5.31
N GLU A 192 14.31 16.05 4.92
CA GLU A 192 15.21 15.10 5.57
C GLU A 192 15.49 15.48 7.03
N ASP A 193 15.83 16.75 7.30
CA ASP A 193 16.04 17.25 8.66
C ASP A 193 14.78 17.09 9.54
N MET A 194 13.60 17.35 8.96
CA MET A 194 12.31 17.18 9.62
C MET A 194 11.99 15.71 9.89
N ALA A 195 12.16 14.85 8.90
CA ALA A 195 11.97 13.40 9.02
C ALA A 195 12.89 12.83 10.11
N LYS A 196 14.18 13.19 10.10
CA LYS A 196 15.14 12.78 11.14
C LYS A 196 14.74 13.26 12.53
N ALA A 197 14.19 14.47 12.66
CA ALA A 197 13.69 14.97 13.95
C ALA A 197 12.47 14.18 14.45
N VAL A 198 11.53 13.84 13.56
CA VAL A 198 10.38 12.97 13.88
C VAL A 198 10.86 11.60 14.32
N ILE A 199 11.74 10.98 13.54
CA ILE A 199 12.28 9.65 13.85
C ILE A 199 12.94 9.69 15.23
N ARG A 200 13.89 10.58 15.47
CA ARG A 200 14.61 10.65 16.74
C ARG A 200 13.70 10.85 17.95
N LYS A 201 12.64 11.65 17.83
CA LYS A 201 11.76 11.97 18.96
C LYS A 201 10.70 10.90 19.23
N TYR A 202 10.10 10.35 18.17
CA TYR A 202 8.89 9.52 18.27
C TYR A 202 9.09 8.06 17.83
N TYR A 203 10.11 7.77 17.04
CA TYR A 203 10.34 6.42 16.51
C TYR A 203 11.73 5.88 16.86
N GLY A 204 12.56 6.67 17.50
CA GLY A 204 13.92 6.31 17.87
C GLY A 204 13.96 5.44 19.13
N PRO A 205 15.17 4.99 19.51
CA PRO A 205 15.38 4.24 20.74
C PRO A 205 14.93 5.06 21.95
N GLY A 206 14.16 4.43 22.86
CA GLY A 206 13.69 5.06 24.10
C GLY A 206 12.53 6.05 23.95
N SER A 207 11.90 6.16 22.78
CA SER A 207 10.69 6.97 22.65
C SER A 207 9.48 6.26 23.28
N GLU A 208 8.67 6.98 24.04
CA GLU A 208 7.47 6.43 24.69
C GLU A 208 6.31 6.10 23.74
N LYS A 209 6.33 6.61 22.50
CA LYS A 209 5.21 6.45 21.57
C LYS A 209 5.69 6.41 20.12
N ALA A 210 5.66 5.23 19.50
CA ALA A 210 5.68 5.10 18.05
C ALA A 210 4.26 4.85 17.53
N TRP A 211 3.84 5.63 16.53
CA TRP A 211 2.58 5.38 15.83
C TRP A 211 2.85 4.41 14.69
N LEU A 212 2.63 3.13 14.95
CA LEU A 212 2.78 2.06 13.97
C LEU A 212 1.42 1.81 13.35
N ASP A 213 1.10 2.54 12.27
CA ASP A 213 -0.09 2.27 11.48
C ASP A 213 0.17 1.15 10.45
N ALA A 214 -0.88 0.74 9.74
CA ALA A 214 -0.80 -0.33 8.75
C ALA A 214 0.19 0.00 7.62
N ASP A 215 0.28 1.27 7.21
CA ASP A 215 1.08 1.68 6.07
C ASP A 215 2.56 1.73 6.43
N PHE A 216 2.89 2.13 7.66
CA PHE A 216 4.21 2.02 8.24
C PHE A 216 4.66 0.56 8.39
N LEU A 217 3.79 -0.34 8.86
CA LEU A 217 4.13 -1.76 8.99
C LEU A 217 4.29 -2.45 7.62
N LYS A 218 3.46 -2.10 6.62
CA LYS A 218 3.64 -2.53 5.22
C LYS A 218 4.96 -2.02 4.65
N TYR A 219 5.30 -0.76 4.93
CA TYR A 219 6.57 -0.18 4.52
C TYR A 219 7.76 -0.95 5.13
N CYS A 220 7.73 -1.22 6.44
CA CYS A 220 8.74 -2.05 7.11
C CYS A 220 8.85 -3.43 6.45
N SER A 221 7.72 -4.10 6.18
CA SER A 221 7.70 -5.39 5.50
C SER A 221 8.36 -5.33 4.11
N LYS A 222 8.08 -4.29 3.32
CA LYS A 222 8.66 -4.13 1.98
C LYS A 222 10.15 -3.83 2.02
N GLN A 223 10.62 -3.10 3.03
CA GLN A 223 12.05 -2.84 3.22
C GLN A 223 12.80 -4.09 3.68
N MET A 224 12.18 -4.92 4.54
CA MET A 224 12.75 -6.20 4.94
C MET A 224 12.75 -7.21 3.79
N PHE A 225 11.76 -7.19 2.91
CA PHE A 225 11.60 -8.15 1.81
C PHE A 225 11.24 -7.44 0.51
N PRO A 226 12.22 -6.83 -0.20
CA PRO A 226 11.95 -6.04 -1.39
C PRO A 226 11.45 -6.88 -2.57
N ASP A 227 11.92 -8.12 -2.69
CA ASP A 227 11.58 -9.02 -3.81
C ASP A 227 10.30 -9.82 -3.56
N ALA A 228 9.82 -9.87 -2.31
CA ALA A 228 8.57 -10.53 -1.94
C ALA A 228 7.41 -9.54 -1.79
N ASP A 229 6.33 -9.76 -2.53
CA ASP A 229 5.13 -8.96 -2.36
C ASP A 229 4.35 -9.40 -1.12
N ASN A 230 4.18 -8.45 -0.19
CA ASN A 230 3.25 -8.52 0.95
C ASN A 230 3.45 -9.73 1.88
N LEU A 231 4.70 -10.09 2.20
CA LEU A 231 5.02 -11.28 3.00
C LEU A 231 4.27 -11.34 4.37
N PHE A 232 4.09 -10.18 5.02
CA PHE A 232 3.33 -10.04 6.28
C PHE A 232 1.91 -9.50 6.11
N PHE A 233 1.46 -9.30 4.87
CA PHE A 233 0.14 -8.76 4.54
C PHE A 233 -0.52 -9.60 3.45
N ASP A 234 -0.29 -10.91 3.49
CA ASP A 234 -0.91 -11.91 2.63
C ASP A 234 -2.02 -12.63 3.42
N PRO A 235 -3.30 -12.36 3.12
CA PRO A 235 -4.44 -12.97 3.82
C PRO A 235 -4.47 -14.50 3.75
N ARG A 236 -3.69 -15.12 2.85
CA ARG A 236 -3.60 -16.57 2.69
C ARG A 236 -2.40 -17.17 3.43
N LYS A 237 -1.39 -16.37 3.75
CA LYS A 237 -0.18 -16.80 4.46
C LYS A 237 -0.12 -16.12 5.81
N ILE A 238 0.72 -15.12 5.97
CA ILE A 238 0.89 -14.35 7.20
C ILE A 238 0.26 -12.98 6.98
N GLU A 239 -0.60 -12.57 7.90
CA GLU A 239 -1.29 -11.30 7.84
C GLU A 239 -1.21 -10.59 9.19
N ILE A 240 -0.63 -9.40 9.21
CA ILE A 240 -0.66 -8.51 10.37
C ILE A 240 -1.98 -7.73 10.34
N THR A 241 -2.79 -7.86 11.39
CA THR A 241 -4.12 -7.25 11.48
C THR A 241 -4.28 -6.43 12.76
N SER A 242 -5.28 -5.55 12.81
CA SER A 242 -5.69 -4.80 14.00
C SER A 242 -7.21 -4.90 14.19
N ILE A 243 -7.71 -4.72 15.42
CA ILE A 243 -9.17 -4.64 15.68
C ILE A 243 -9.66 -3.21 15.34
N GLY A 244 -9.59 -2.88 14.05
CA GLY A 244 -10.09 -1.62 13.50
C GLY A 244 -9.04 -0.54 13.24
N PRO A 245 -9.41 0.50 12.47
CA PRO A 245 -8.49 1.50 11.94
C PRO A 245 -7.84 2.39 13.01
N SER A 246 -8.45 2.50 14.19
CA SER A 246 -7.97 3.28 15.33
C SER A 246 -7.37 2.44 16.46
N SER A 247 -7.36 1.10 16.33
CA SER A 247 -6.78 0.23 17.34
C SER A 247 -5.26 0.32 17.28
N THR A 248 -4.65 0.59 18.43
CA THR A 248 -3.19 0.58 18.59
C THR A 248 -2.64 -0.82 18.79
N HIS A 249 -3.49 -1.85 18.86
CA HIS A 249 -3.06 -3.22 19.09
C HIS A 249 -3.06 -4.05 17.81
N TRP A 250 -1.92 -4.69 17.58
CA TRP A 250 -1.61 -5.51 16.41
C TRP A 250 -1.59 -6.99 16.73
N TYR A 251 -2.13 -7.77 15.81
CA TYR A 251 -2.22 -9.22 15.83
C TYR A 251 -1.50 -9.79 14.62
N ILE A 252 -1.23 -11.08 14.67
CA ILE A 252 -0.71 -11.80 13.52
C ILE A 252 -1.53 -13.06 13.27
N ASP A 253 -2.10 -13.13 12.08
CA ASP A 253 -2.85 -14.27 11.59
C ASP A 253 -1.91 -15.17 10.78
N VAL A 254 -1.81 -16.44 11.18
CA VAL A 254 -0.94 -17.45 10.56
C VAL A 254 -1.72 -18.73 10.26
N PRO A 255 -1.23 -19.62 9.37
CA PRO A 255 -1.84 -20.94 9.19
C PRO A 255 -1.83 -21.74 10.50
N LYS A 256 -2.93 -22.45 10.83
CA LYS A 256 -2.95 -23.38 11.97
C LYS A 256 -2.32 -24.71 11.53
N ASP A 257 -1.00 -24.81 11.70
CA ASP A 257 -0.19 -25.96 11.32
C ASP A 257 0.86 -26.29 12.38
N GLN A 258 1.68 -27.31 12.10
CA GLN A 258 2.76 -27.73 12.99
C GLN A 258 3.78 -26.63 13.26
N ILE A 259 3.98 -25.69 12.33
CA ILE A 259 4.95 -24.60 12.48
C ILE A 259 4.44 -23.61 13.51
N THR A 260 3.16 -23.23 13.42
CA THR A 260 2.51 -22.37 14.42
C THR A 260 2.50 -23.02 15.81
N ASP A 261 2.18 -24.31 15.89
CA ASP A 261 2.20 -25.04 17.17
C ASP A 261 3.62 -25.12 17.77
N SER A 262 4.62 -25.33 16.92
CA SER A 262 6.03 -25.37 17.33
C SER A 262 6.53 -23.99 17.76
N LEU A 263 6.12 -22.92 17.10
CA LEU A 263 6.42 -21.55 17.50
C LEU A 263 5.85 -21.27 18.89
N LEU A 264 4.54 -21.51 19.08
CA LEU A 264 3.86 -21.32 20.36
C LEU A 264 4.52 -22.12 21.48
N THR A 265 4.97 -23.35 21.20
CA THR A 265 5.69 -24.19 22.15
C THR A 265 7.06 -23.63 22.49
N SER A 266 7.82 -23.20 21.48
CA SER A 266 9.18 -22.69 21.64
C SER A 266 9.20 -21.40 22.46
N VAL A 267 8.36 -20.42 22.09
CA VAL A 267 8.36 -19.10 22.72
C VAL A 267 7.68 -19.06 24.09
N ASN A 268 6.83 -20.04 24.40
CA ASN A 268 6.14 -20.16 25.70
C ASN A 268 6.66 -21.33 26.54
N SER A 269 7.87 -21.84 26.24
CA SER A 269 8.50 -22.92 27.01
C SER A 269 8.88 -22.48 28.45
N GLY A 270 9.04 -21.17 28.67
CA GLY A 270 9.27 -20.56 29.99
C GLY A 270 8.02 -20.41 30.85
N SER A 271 8.19 -19.86 32.06
CA SER A 271 7.12 -19.73 33.07
C SER A 271 5.98 -18.77 32.69
N SER A 272 6.20 -17.91 31.70
CA SER A 272 5.25 -16.87 31.29
C SER A 272 4.82 -17.07 29.83
N LYS A 273 3.51 -17.25 29.61
CA LYS A 273 2.91 -17.40 28.28
C LYS A 273 2.64 -16.03 27.66
N TRP A 274 3.65 -15.47 27.01
CA TRP A 274 3.62 -14.11 26.46
C TRP A 274 2.96 -14.03 25.07
N LEU A 275 3.07 -15.08 24.26
CA LEU A 275 2.37 -15.17 22.97
C LEU A 275 1.10 -16.01 23.12
N LYS A 276 -0.06 -15.44 22.81
CA LYS A 276 -1.36 -16.13 22.97
C LYS A 276 -1.97 -16.46 21.63
N GLU A 277 -2.47 -17.68 21.47
CA GLU A 277 -3.44 -18.00 20.42
C GLU A 277 -4.83 -17.60 20.95
N ILE A 278 -5.36 -16.49 20.43
CA ILE A 278 -6.62 -15.91 20.93
C ILE A 278 -7.84 -16.40 20.15
N GLU A 279 -7.63 -16.84 18.91
CA GLU A 279 -8.69 -17.35 18.05
C GLU A 279 -8.14 -18.39 17.08
N VAL A 280 -8.89 -19.48 16.87
CA VAL A 280 -8.67 -20.39 15.74
C VAL A 280 -9.89 -20.32 14.85
N TYR A 281 -9.72 -19.78 13.66
CA TYR A 281 -10.81 -19.54 12.73
C TYR A 281 -10.56 -20.25 11.41
N ARG A 282 -11.61 -20.38 10.62
CA ARG A 282 -11.57 -21.05 9.32
C ARG A 282 -11.74 -19.99 8.25
N VAL A 283 -10.72 -19.85 7.41
CA VAL A 283 -10.88 -19.14 6.15
C VAL A 283 -11.31 -20.18 5.15
N LYS A 284 -12.56 -20.07 4.69
CA LYS A 284 -12.90 -20.72 3.43
C LYS A 284 -11.96 -20.10 2.41
N GLU A 285 -11.16 -20.91 1.72
CA GLU A 285 -10.52 -20.43 0.50
C GLU A 285 -11.60 -19.66 -0.26
N LYS A 286 -11.31 -18.40 -0.62
CA LYS A 286 -12.14 -17.71 -1.61
C LYS A 286 -12.18 -18.71 -2.75
N VAL A 287 -13.33 -19.37 -2.94
CA VAL A 287 -13.59 -20.23 -4.09
C VAL A 287 -13.01 -19.45 -5.24
N GLU A 288 -12.00 -20.01 -5.91
CA GLU A 288 -11.41 -19.40 -7.11
C GLU A 288 -12.59 -18.81 -7.87
N GLN A 289 -12.72 -17.48 -7.91
CA GLN A 289 -13.97 -16.86 -8.35
C GLN A 289 -14.25 -17.44 -9.72
N ASP A 290 -15.36 -18.20 -9.86
CA ASP A 290 -15.69 -18.83 -11.12
C ASP A 290 -15.66 -17.75 -12.22
N ILE A 291 -15.30 -18.11 -13.44
CA ILE A 291 -15.16 -17.16 -14.55
C ILE A 291 -16.42 -16.29 -14.66
N SER A 292 -17.60 -16.88 -14.43
CA SER A 292 -18.89 -16.17 -14.38
C SER A 292 -18.93 -15.05 -13.34
N SER A 293 -18.34 -15.26 -12.17
CA SER A 293 -18.27 -14.27 -11.08
C SER A 293 -17.23 -13.18 -11.32
N LEU A 294 -16.07 -13.52 -11.92
CA LEU A 294 -15.09 -12.52 -12.36
C LEU A 294 -15.63 -11.65 -13.50
N ILE A 295 -16.37 -12.24 -14.45
CA ILE A 295 -17.05 -11.48 -15.52
C ILE A 295 -18.08 -10.53 -14.92
N ARG A 296 -18.84 -10.96 -13.91
CA ARG A 296 -19.81 -10.10 -13.23
C ARG A 296 -19.12 -8.96 -12.48
N GLU A 297 -18.06 -9.25 -11.73
CA GLU A 297 -17.27 -8.24 -11.02
C GLU A 297 -16.65 -7.23 -12.01
N HIS A 298 -16.08 -7.70 -13.13
CA HIS A 298 -15.57 -6.84 -14.19
C HIS A 298 -16.65 -5.91 -14.77
N HIS A 299 -17.86 -6.43 -15.03
CA HIS A 299 -18.98 -5.61 -15.49
C HIS A 299 -19.43 -4.57 -14.45
N GLU A 300 -19.49 -4.94 -13.17
CA GLU A 300 -19.86 -4.03 -12.08
C GLU A 300 -18.81 -2.92 -11.90
N LEU A 301 -17.53 -3.28 -11.95
CA LEU A 301 -16.41 -2.33 -11.88
C LEU A 301 -16.41 -1.38 -13.08
N LEU A 302 -16.63 -1.87 -14.31
CA LEU A 302 -16.75 -1.02 -15.51
C LEU A 302 -17.96 -0.08 -15.42
N LYS A 303 -19.08 -0.54 -14.85
CA LYS A 303 -20.26 0.31 -14.64
C LYS A 303 -19.96 1.40 -13.61
N ALA A 304 -19.30 1.06 -12.52
CA ALA A 304 -18.89 2.02 -11.49
C ALA A 304 -17.88 3.05 -12.03
N GLN A 305 -16.90 2.60 -12.82
CA GLN A 305 -15.92 3.46 -13.48
C GLN A 305 -16.59 4.46 -14.42
N LYS A 306 -17.50 3.99 -15.30
CA LYS A 306 -18.26 4.87 -16.20
C LYS A 306 -19.08 5.91 -15.44
N LYS A 307 -19.70 5.52 -14.32
CA LYS A 307 -20.45 6.44 -13.46
C LYS A 307 -19.53 7.51 -12.86
N ALA A 308 -18.41 7.11 -12.27
CA ALA A 308 -17.43 8.03 -11.68
C ALA A 308 -16.83 8.99 -12.72
N ILE A 309 -16.50 8.51 -13.92
CA ILE A 309 -16.03 9.35 -15.03
C ILE A 309 -17.11 10.36 -15.45
N SER A 310 -18.37 9.92 -15.54
CA SER A 310 -19.48 10.80 -15.89
C SER A 310 -19.68 11.89 -14.84
N GLU A 311 -19.65 11.55 -13.55
CA GLU A 311 -19.78 12.50 -12.43
C GLU A 311 -18.63 13.51 -12.42
N PHE A 312 -17.40 13.04 -12.66
CA PHE A 312 -16.23 13.89 -12.82
C PHE A 312 -16.44 14.89 -13.96
N LYS A 313 -16.82 14.42 -15.14
CA LYS A 313 -17.02 15.28 -16.31
C LYS A 313 -18.12 16.31 -16.10
N VAL A 314 -19.24 15.92 -15.46
CA VAL A 314 -20.34 16.83 -15.14
C VAL A 314 -19.86 17.96 -14.21
N THR A 315 -19.11 17.60 -13.16
CA THR A 315 -18.57 18.57 -12.20
C THR A 315 -17.57 19.52 -12.87
N ALA A 316 -16.65 19.00 -13.69
CA ALA A 316 -15.70 19.80 -14.45
C ALA A 316 -16.38 20.73 -15.48
N SER A 317 -17.40 20.22 -16.19
CA SER A 317 -18.17 21.01 -17.17
C SER A 317 -19.01 22.09 -16.50
N GLY A 318 -19.55 21.81 -15.30
CA GLY A 318 -20.26 22.79 -14.49
C GLY A 318 -19.36 23.93 -14.04
N LEU A 319 -18.13 23.63 -13.64
CA LEU A 319 -17.11 24.65 -13.33
C LEU A 319 -16.73 25.47 -14.57
N TYR A 320 -16.50 24.80 -15.71
CA TYR A 320 -16.21 25.49 -16.97
C TYR A 320 -17.34 26.44 -17.38
N ALA A 321 -18.60 26.00 -17.30
CA ALA A 321 -19.77 26.82 -17.62
C ALA A 321 -19.93 28.01 -16.67
N LYS A 322 -19.70 27.80 -15.36
CA LYS A 322 -19.76 28.88 -14.34
C LYS A 322 -18.75 30.00 -14.63
N HIS A 323 -17.58 29.63 -15.18
CA HIS A 323 -16.45 30.54 -15.38
C HIS A 323 -16.23 30.93 -16.85
N LEU A 324 -17.14 30.55 -17.76
CA LEU A 324 -17.01 30.80 -19.20
C LEU A 324 -16.96 32.30 -19.53
N ASP A 325 -17.84 33.08 -18.90
CA ASP A 325 -17.99 34.53 -19.09
C ASP A 325 -17.14 35.36 -18.11
N SER A 326 -16.27 34.72 -17.33
CA SER A 326 -15.38 35.40 -16.39
C SER A 326 -14.20 36.11 -17.09
N SER A 327 -13.54 37.03 -16.38
CA SER A 327 -12.34 37.75 -16.83
C SER A 327 -11.06 36.90 -16.81
N PHE A 328 -11.16 35.58 -16.66
CA PHE A 328 -10.00 34.70 -16.73
C PHE A 328 -9.38 34.69 -18.14
N SER A 329 -8.07 34.44 -18.19
CA SER A 329 -7.33 34.28 -19.46
C SER A 329 -7.87 33.12 -20.29
N GLU A 330 -7.85 33.25 -21.62
CA GLU A 330 -8.22 32.18 -22.56
C GLU A 330 -7.47 30.86 -22.30
N ASP A 331 -6.20 30.94 -21.87
CA ASP A 331 -5.40 29.76 -21.50
C ASP A 331 -5.98 28.99 -20.30
N LEU A 332 -6.56 29.71 -19.31
CA LEU A 332 -7.17 29.07 -18.14
C LEU A 332 -8.53 28.45 -18.49
N LYS A 333 -9.28 29.08 -19.40
CA LYS A 333 -10.52 28.53 -19.96
C LYS A 333 -10.24 27.27 -20.78
N PHE A 334 -9.17 27.29 -21.57
CA PHE A 334 -8.68 26.11 -22.27
C PHE A 334 -8.29 24.99 -21.30
N ASP A 335 -7.46 25.28 -20.30
CA ASP A 335 -7.02 24.29 -19.31
C ASP A 335 -8.21 23.70 -18.49
N LEU A 336 -9.26 24.49 -18.20
CA LEU A 336 -10.52 24.00 -17.63
C LEU A 336 -11.24 22.99 -18.53
N SER A 337 -11.27 23.24 -19.84
CA SER A 337 -11.92 22.33 -20.79
C SER A 337 -11.22 20.97 -20.84
N VAL A 338 -9.89 20.95 -20.69
CA VAL A 338 -9.06 19.74 -20.67
C VAL A 338 -9.46 18.79 -19.53
N LEU A 339 -9.93 19.31 -18.39
CA LEU A 339 -10.40 18.47 -17.30
C LEU A 339 -11.57 17.55 -17.69
N SER A 340 -12.36 17.93 -18.70
CA SER A 340 -13.48 17.12 -19.19
C SER A 340 -13.12 16.17 -20.35
N CYS A 341 -11.91 16.29 -20.89
CA CYS A 341 -11.46 15.63 -22.13
C CYS A 341 -10.67 14.34 -21.87
N PHE A 342 -11.32 13.30 -21.33
CA PHE A 342 -10.69 11.98 -21.15
C PHE A 342 -11.70 10.84 -21.21
N ASP A 343 -11.28 9.63 -21.58
CA ASP A 343 -12.19 8.47 -21.73
C ASP A 343 -12.03 7.40 -20.64
N LYS A 344 -10.82 7.21 -20.13
CA LYS A 344 -10.50 6.12 -19.18
C LYS A 344 -9.66 6.59 -18.00
N ASP A 345 -8.59 7.32 -18.28
CA ASP A 345 -7.69 7.83 -17.27
C ASP A 345 -8.02 9.29 -17.01
N PRO A 346 -8.33 9.68 -15.77
CA PRO A 346 -8.60 11.07 -15.44
C PRO A 346 -7.30 11.88 -15.53
N PRO A 347 -7.39 13.22 -15.65
CA PRO A 347 -6.24 14.10 -15.50
C PRO A 347 -5.45 13.78 -14.22
N ASP A 348 -4.13 13.97 -14.27
CA ASP A 348 -3.31 13.84 -13.08
C ASP A 348 -3.63 14.94 -12.05
N GLN A 349 -3.21 14.72 -10.81
CA GLN A 349 -3.50 15.67 -9.73
C GLN A 349 -2.82 17.01 -10.00
N GLU A 350 -1.64 17.02 -10.62
CA GLU A 350 -0.92 18.24 -10.97
C GLU A 350 -1.71 19.12 -11.94
N THR A 351 -2.35 18.50 -12.95
CA THR A 351 -3.23 19.19 -13.90
C THR A 351 -4.47 19.74 -13.19
N ILE A 352 -5.10 18.96 -12.30
CA ILE A 352 -6.24 19.43 -11.51
C ILE A 352 -5.84 20.62 -10.63
N ASP A 353 -4.72 20.49 -9.90
CA ASP A 353 -4.19 21.51 -8.99
C ASP A 353 -3.85 22.79 -9.76
N LYS A 354 -3.13 22.69 -10.89
CA LYS A 354 -2.74 23.84 -11.72
C LYS A 354 -3.95 24.68 -12.16
N VAL A 355 -5.05 24.02 -12.53
CA VAL A 355 -6.24 24.69 -13.05
C VAL A 355 -7.13 25.21 -11.94
N LEU A 356 -7.40 24.38 -10.95
CA LEU A 356 -8.41 24.69 -9.94
C LEU A 356 -7.87 25.57 -8.80
N LEU A 357 -6.58 25.50 -8.45
CA LEU A 357 -6.02 26.40 -7.42
C LEU A 357 -6.07 27.86 -7.87
N ILE A 358 -5.89 28.14 -9.16
CA ILE A 358 -6.03 29.50 -9.71
C ILE A 358 -7.50 29.96 -9.58
N ILE A 359 -8.47 29.11 -9.88
CA ILE A 359 -9.89 29.46 -9.78
C ILE A 359 -10.32 29.66 -8.33
N ILE A 360 -9.91 28.76 -7.43
CA ILE A 360 -10.21 28.83 -6.00
C ILE A 360 -9.62 30.11 -5.39
N SER A 361 -8.42 30.52 -5.81
CA SER A 361 -7.83 31.78 -5.33
C SER A 361 -8.62 33.04 -5.71
N HIS A 362 -9.54 32.93 -6.68
CA HIS A 362 -10.42 34.02 -7.11
C HIS A 362 -11.90 33.81 -6.70
N ASP A 363 -12.33 32.56 -6.47
CA ASP A 363 -13.69 32.17 -6.11
C ASP A 363 -13.72 30.99 -5.12
N ASP A 364 -13.78 31.31 -3.82
CA ASP A 364 -13.83 30.32 -2.73
C ASP A 364 -15.03 29.36 -2.83
N THR A 365 -16.10 29.73 -3.55
CA THR A 365 -17.29 28.85 -3.70
C THR A 365 -17.03 27.66 -4.64
N SER A 366 -15.87 27.62 -5.31
CA SER A 366 -15.44 26.51 -6.15
C SER A 366 -14.64 25.43 -5.41
N PHE A 367 -14.32 25.61 -4.12
CA PHE A 367 -13.57 24.64 -3.32
C PHE A 367 -14.25 23.25 -3.20
N PRO A 368 -15.57 23.14 -2.97
CA PRO A 368 -16.25 21.84 -2.93
C PRO A 368 -16.03 21.03 -4.21
N ALA A 369 -16.05 21.70 -5.36
CA ALA A 369 -15.86 21.05 -6.66
C ALA A 369 -14.40 20.57 -6.85
N TYR A 370 -13.41 21.24 -6.26
CA TYR A 370 -12.01 20.76 -6.25
C TYR A 370 -11.85 19.47 -5.44
N THR A 371 -12.45 19.42 -4.25
CA THR A 371 -12.45 18.23 -3.41
C THR A 371 -13.17 17.08 -4.11
N GLU A 372 -14.33 17.34 -4.70
CA GLU A 372 -15.11 16.35 -5.46
C GLU A 372 -14.31 15.79 -6.65
N LEU A 373 -13.66 16.66 -7.44
CA LEU A 373 -12.85 16.23 -8.58
C LEU A 373 -11.61 15.45 -8.15
N SER A 374 -10.92 15.88 -7.10
CA SER A 374 -9.74 15.16 -6.57
C SER A 374 -10.11 13.78 -6.01
N MET A 375 -11.24 13.68 -5.29
CA MET A 375 -11.76 12.41 -4.78
C MET A 375 -12.26 11.50 -5.91
N ALA A 376 -12.95 12.06 -6.90
CA ALA A 376 -13.43 11.32 -8.06
C ALA A 376 -12.25 10.79 -8.89
N ARG A 377 -11.18 11.58 -9.08
CA ARG A 377 -9.92 11.13 -9.71
C ARG A 377 -9.37 9.91 -8.98
N LYS A 378 -9.18 9.99 -7.66
CA LYS A 378 -8.65 8.88 -6.85
C LYS A 378 -9.51 7.63 -6.99
N SER A 379 -10.84 7.80 -6.92
CA SER A 379 -11.80 6.72 -7.11
C SER A 379 -11.69 6.06 -8.49
N ILE A 380 -11.53 6.84 -9.56
CA ILE A 380 -11.33 6.31 -10.91
C ILE A 380 -10.00 5.55 -11.00
N VAL A 381 -8.90 6.08 -10.45
CA VAL A 381 -7.59 5.39 -10.44
C VAL A 381 -7.68 4.06 -9.68
N GLU A 382 -8.32 4.03 -8.51
CA GLU A 382 -8.52 2.80 -7.74
C GLU A 382 -9.39 1.79 -8.49
N LEU A 383 -10.44 2.25 -9.17
CA LEU A 383 -11.27 1.40 -10.04
C LEU A 383 -10.45 0.84 -11.21
N ASN A 384 -9.60 1.65 -11.86
CA ASN A 384 -8.72 1.20 -12.94
C ASN A 384 -7.73 0.12 -12.46
N GLN A 385 -7.16 0.28 -11.26
CA GLN A 385 -6.30 -0.74 -10.66
C GLN A 385 -7.07 -2.03 -10.34
N LYS A 386 -8.30 -1.94 -9.81
CA LYS A 386 -9.15 -3.11 -9.56
C LYS A 386 -9.54 -3.81 -10.85
N ILE A 387 -9.94 -3.07 -11.88
CA ILE A 387 -10.25 -3.60 -13.22
C ILE A 387 -9.04 -4.32 -13.79
N SER A 388 -7.85 -3.71 -13.75
CA SER A 388 -6.62 -4.33 -14.27
C SER A 388 -6.27 -5.63 -13.54
N LYS A 389 -6.49 -5.71 -12.22
CA LYS A 389 -6.31 -6.95 -11.45
C LYS A 389 -7.29 -8.04 -11.91
N VAL A 390 -8.57 -7.71 -12.04
CA VAL A 390 -9.61 -8.66 -12.50
C VAL A 390 -9.36 -9.09 -13.95
N GLU A 391 -8.91 -8.21 -14.83
CA GLU A 391 -8.56 -8.54 -16.22
C GLU A 391 -7.39 -9.51 -16.30
N LYS A 392 -6.32 -9.29 -15.51
CA LYS A 392 -5.21 -10.25 -15.40
C LYS A 392 -5.68 -11.60 -14.89
N GLU A 393 -6.56 -11.63 -13.89
CA GLU A 393 -7.13 -12.89 -13.38
C GLU A 393 -8.00 -13.61 -14.42
N LEU A 394 -8.79 -12.86 -15.20
CA LEU A 394 -9.57 -13.40 -16.32
C LEU A 394 -8.68 -13.96 -17.44
N GLU A 395 -7.61 -13.28 -17.81
CA GLU A 395 -6.63 -13.76 -18.80
C GLU A 395 -5.94 -15.06 -18.33
N LEU A 396 -5.43 -15.08 -17.09
CA LEU A 396 -4.80 -16.26 -16.49
C LEU A 396 -5.74 -17.46 -16.42
N LYS A 397 -7.05 -17.22 -16.21
CA LYS A 397 -8.04 -18.30 -16.23
C LYS A 397 -8.44 -18.72 -17.63
N LYS A 398 -8.55 -17.80 -18.59
CA LYS A 398 -8.81 -18.10 -20.00
C LYS A 398 -7.73 -19.00 -20.59
N ASP A 399 -6.47 -18.81 -20.22
CA ASP A 399 -5.37 -19.67 -20.63
C ASP A 399 -5.45 -21.08 -20.02
N LYS A 400 -6.05 -21.20 -18.82
CA LYS A 400 -6.32 -22.49 -18.17
C LYS A 400 -7.59 -23.20 -18.68
N THR A 401 -8.63 -22.46 -19.06
CA THR A 401 -9.88 -23.02 -19.62
C THR A 401 -9.87 -23.18 -21.14
N SER A 402 -8.85 -22.69 -21.86
CA SER A 402 -8.69 -22.95 -23.31
C SER A 402 -8.29 -24.40 -23.65
N ALA A 403 -8.32 -25.32 -22.67
CA ALA A 403 -8.41 -26.76 -22.92
C ALA A 403 -9.86 -27.26 -23.15
N THR A 404 -10.91 -26.44 -23.01
CA THR A 404 -12.28 -26.81 -23.47
C THR A 404 -13.23 -25.61 -23.52
N SER A 405 -13.56 -25.18 -24.74
CA SER A 405 -14.80 -24.54 -25.21
C SER A 405 -15.61 -23.64 -24.25
N LEU A 406 -15.73 -22.34 -24.57
CA LEU A 406 -16.99 -21.56 -24.73
C LEU A 406 -16.72 -20.04 -24.66
N ILE A 407 -16.51 -19.38 -25.81
CA ILE A 407 -16.85 -17.95 -25.97
C ILE A 407 -17.40 -17.76 -27.39
N SER A 408 -18.71 -17.95 -27.54
CA SER A 408 -19.49 -17.40 -28.65
C SER A 408 -20.48 -16.40 -28.09
N ALA A 409 -20.06 -15.13 -27.96
CA ALA A 409 -20.88 -13.93 -28.10
C ALA A 409 -20.05 -12.71 -27.67
N GLY A 410 -19.62 -11.91 -28.66
CA GLY A 410 -19.58 -10.45 -28.47
C GLY A 410 -18.29 -9.78 -27.97
N MET A 411 -17.12 -10.42 -27.97
CA MET A 411 -15.86 -9.69 -27.73
C MET A 411 -15.11 -9.45 -29.06
N SER A 412 -15.37 -8.32 -29.70
CA SER A 412 -14.40 -7.75 -30.65
C SER A 412 -13.37 -6.97 -29.85
N PHE A 413 -12.25 -7.62 -29.50
CA PHE A 413 -11.05 -6.90 -29.12
C PHE A 413 -10.21 -6.65 -30.37
N ARG A 414 -10.10 -5.38 -30.76
CA ARG A 414 -9.09 -4.90 -31.71
C ARG A 414 -7.71 -5.25 -31.15
N GLY A 415 -7.06 -6.24 -31.76
CA GLY A 415 -5.66 -6.53 -31.49
C GLY A 415 -4.77 -5.38 -31.97
N HIS A 416 -3.98 -4.81 -31.08
CA HIS A 416 -2.79 -4.07 -31.47
C HIS A 416 -1.71 -5.07 -31.87
N ARG A 417 -1.53 -5.26 -33.19
CA ARG A 417 -0.29 -5.81 -33.73
C ARG A 417 0.83 -4.81 -33.48
N LYS A 418 1.73 -5.11 -32.55
CA LYS A 418 3.10 -4.60 -32.59
C LYS A 418 3.81 -5.29 -33.75
N THR A 419 4.16 -4.54 -34.79
CA THR A 419 5.19 -4.92 -35.75
C THR A 419 6.53 -4.45 -35.19
N SER A 420 7.38 -5.38 -34.79
CA SER A 420 8.84 -5.20 -34.71
C SER A 420 9.48 -5.98 -35.86
N THR A 421 10.52 -5.36 -36.41
CA THR A 421 11.18 -5.51 -37.70
C THR A 421 12.22 -6.65 -37.80
N HIS A 422 12.44 -7.06 -39.07
CA HIS A 422 13.63 -7.71 -39.67
C HIS A 422 14.00 -9.14 -39.18
N ASP A 423 14.43 -10.11 -40.00
CA ASP A 423 15.10 -10.04 -41.31
C ASP A 423 15.06 -11.40 -42.06
N THR A 424 15.54 -11.37 -43.32
CA THR A 424 15.97 -12.44 -44.26
C THR A 424 15.03 -12.94 -45.38
N SER A 425 15.47 -12.61 -46.62
CA SER A 425 15.54 -13.37 -47.90
C SER A 425 14.65 -14.60 -48.09
N GLU A 426 14.06 -14.91 -49.24
CA GLU A 426 14.48 -14.71 -50.64
C GLU A 426 13.28 -15.11 -51.55
N GLU A 427 13.17 -14.48 -52.74
CA GLU A 427 12.67 -15.04 -54.01
C GLU A 427 11.21 -15.60 -54.12
N LEU A 428 10.41 -15.45 -55.18
CA LEU A 428 10.55 -15.03 -56.58
C LEU A 428 9.14 -14.75 -57.15
N GLU A 429 9.11 -13.93 -58.21
CA GLU A 429 8.16 -13.97 -59.35
C GLU A 429 6.68 -13.54 -59.20
N GLY A 430 6.43 -12.29 -59.59
CA GLY A 430 5.89 -12.00 -60.92
C GLY A 430 4.45 -12.43 -61.25
N ARG A 431 3.54 -11.44 -61.31
CA ARG A 431 2.62 -11.29 -62.45
C ARG A 431 1.90 -9.94 -62.42
N GLU A 432 2.26 -9.09 -63.38
CA GLU A 432 1.44 -7.99 -63.85
C GLU A 432 0.14 -8.53 -64.48
N LYS A 433 -0.99 -7.84 -64.22
CA LYS A 433 -1.81 -7.17 -65.24
C LYS A 433 -3.00 -6.47 -64.58
N ARG A 434 -3.04 -5.13 -64.71
CA ARG A 434 -4.28 -4.32 -64.75
C ARG A 434 -5.03 -4.63 -66.08
N PRO A 435 -6.18 -4.02 -66.43
CA PRO A 435 -7.00 -3.01 -65.74
C PRO A 435 -8.52 -3.31 -65.76
N ASN A 436 -9.34 -2.54 -65.02
CA ASN A 436 -10.30 -1.65 -65.68
C ASN A 436 -11.04 -0.70 -64.75
N ASN A 437 -11.27 0.47 -65.33
CA ASN A 437 -11.94 1.65 -64.82
C ASN A 437 -13.46 1.56 -65.04
N LYS A 438 -14.19 2.54 -64.48
CA LYS A 438 -15.64 2.86 -64.60
C LYS A 438 -16.51 2.18 -63.53
N GLY A 439 -17.36 2.87 -62.77
CA GLY A 439 -17.79 4.26 -62.73
C GLY A 439 -18.95 4.36 -61.73
N LEU A 440 -19.03 5.50 -61.03
CA LEU A 440 -20.18 6.02 -60.25
C LEU A 440 -21.45 6.16 -61.14
N PRO A 441 -22.70 6.31 -60.63
CA PRO A 441 -23.14 7.22 -59.53
C PRO A 441 -24.38 6.69 -58.75
N PRO A 442 -25.19 7.50 -58.02
CA PRO A 442 -25.00 8.82 -57.41
C PRO A 442 -24.78 8.81 -55.89
#